data_AF-A0AAW0CAE2-F1
#
_entry.id   AF-A0AAW0CAE2-F1
#
_cell.length_a   1.000
_cell.length_b   1.000
_cell.length_c   1.000
_cell.angle_alpha   90.00
_cell.angle_beta   90.00
_cell.angle_gamma   90.00
#
_symmetry.space_group_name_H-M   'P 1'
#
loop_
_entity.id
_entity.type
_entity.pdbx_description
1 polymer ?
#
loop_
_entity_poly.entity_id
_entity_poly.type
_entity_poly.pdbx_seq_one_letter_code
_entity_poly.pdbx_strand_id
1 'polypeptide(L)'
;MPDVEMKPADSSKDTKEEKKEEDKKEETKKEEPKTPLAEIKSNATLIDRAVSTLEPRFTHRVLRTLTALRKKIDESIIKSAIEQLYPKDSSVKATLLSWVPDVAGGSMEVDSTEAAPSAPPTSDPVPEVDIYLRLLILYQLLKTESSYGKAKELANETVDKMHRLNRRSMDPIAAKIWMAVERVYELRGELAEARIIFLAAQRTAALRHDSTTEAALLNCLLRSYITYSLYDQADKLVSKTTFPTSAPNNHFARYHYYLGRIKAVQLNYSDAHMNLQQAIRRAPPPTMAPGFFQAVHKLNIVVELLMGDIPDRSIFRHKVLEKALVGYFELVKAVRTGSLSQFLSTVAKHSATFQADHTHTLIVRLRQNVIKTGIRQLSLSYSLISLKDICVKLHLDSEEDAEYIVGKAIRDGVIEGRMVHEQGWMACKGAGGAKGQNAYGNNVAEAFQKRIGYCLELHNQSVKAMRYPLNAHRKELAAAEGAREREKELAKEIQEGDLDEDDLGGEF
;
A
#
# COMPACT_ATOMS: atom_id res chain seq x y z
N MET A 1 -7.32 36.24 -39.38
CA MET A 1 -8.48 37.16 -39.32
C MET A 1 -9.40 36.74 -40.46
N PRO A 2 -10.57 36.20 -40.11
CA PRO A 2 -11.68 37.03 -39.67
C PRO A 2 -12.19 36.70 -38.26
N ASP A 3 -12.65 37.75 -37.59
CA ASP A 3 -13.31 37.76 -36.30
C ASP A 3 -14.67 37.04 -36.32
N VAL A 4 -14.96 36.30 -35.25
CA VAL A 4 -16.33 35.90 -34.92
C VAL A 4 -16.69 36.65 -33.64
N GLU A 5 -17.56 37.64 -33.83
CA GLU A 5 -18.11 38.51 -32.80
C GLU A 5 -18.84 37.71 -31.70
N MET A 6 -18.53 38.04 -30.45
CA MET A 6 -19.35 37.70 -29.30
C MET A 6 -20.53 38.67 -29.20
N LYS A 7 -21.75 38.14 -29.06
CA LYS A 7 -22.92 38.85 -28.51
C LYS A 7 -23.78 37.88 -27.68
N PRO A 8 -24.58 38.40 -26.73
CA PRO A 8 -24.45 38.04 -25.33
C PRO A 8 -25.59 37.15 -24.83
N ALA A 9 -25.38 36.58 -23.65
CA ALA A 9 -26.38 35.88 -22.87
C ALA A 9 -27.55 36.81 -22.50
N ASP A 10 -28.79 36.35 -22.71
CA ASP A 10 -29.81 36.47 -21.66
C ASP A 10 -30.97 35.47 -21.79
N SER A 11 -31.34 34.92 -20.62
CA SER A 11 -32.64 34.37 -20.24
C SER A 11 -33.27 33.22 -21.06
N SER A 12 -33.01 31.96 -20.67
CA SER A 12 -33.99 30.84 -20.74
C SER A 12 -33.40 29.49 -20.27
N LYS A 13 -32.76 29.43 -19.09
CA LYS A 13 -32.24 28.15 -18.55
C LYS A 13 -32.49 27.86 -17.07
N ASP A 14 -33.29 28.64 -16.36
CA ASP A 14 -33.54 28.43 -14.92
C ASP A 14 -34.72 27.49 -14.56
N THR A 15 -35.17 26.61 -15.46
CA THR A 15 -36.29 25.69 -15.14
C THR A 15 -36.00 24.22 -15.42
N LYS A 16 -34.77 23.88 -15.83
CA LYS A 16 -34.34 22.49 -16.10
C LYS A 16 -33.20 21.99 -15.21
N GLU A 17 -32.62 22.84 -14.37
CA GLU A 17 -31.53 22.45 -13.46
C GLU A 17 -32.04 21.99 -12.07
N GLU A 18 -33.20 22.45 -11.61
CA GLU A 18 -33.77 22.00 -10.31
C GLU A 18 -34.25 20.54 -10.33
N LYS A 19 -34.71 20.00 -11.47
CA LYS A 19 -35.13 18.58 -11.58
C LYS A 19 -33.99 17.57 -11.69
N LYS A 20 -32.73 18.00 -11.87
CA LYS A 20 -31.55 17.11 -11.91
C LYS A 20 -30.76 17.10 -10.60
N GLU A 21 -31.03 18.01 -9.68
CA GLU A 21 -30.45 18.00 -8.34
C GLU A 21 -31.24 17.14 -7.34
N GLU A 22 -32.51 16.85 -7.59
CA GLU A 22 -33.30 15.93 -6.76
C GLU A 22 -32.89 14.46 -6.98
N ASP A 23 -32.62 14.03 -8.23
CA ASP A 23 -32.20 12.65 -8.54
C ASP A 23 -30.75 12.30 -8.14
N LYS A 24 -29.93 13.28 -7.74
CA LYS A 24 -28.56 13.05 -7.23
C LYS A 24 -28.45 13.07 -5.71
N LYS A 25 -29.55 13.37 -4.99
CA LYS A 25 -29.60 13.32 -3.52
C LYS A 25 -30.10 12.00 -2.95
N GLU A 26 -30.60 11.07 -3.78
CA GLU A 26 -31.10 9.78 -3.30
C GLU A 26 -30.07 8.62 -3.22
N GLU A 27 -28.86 8.74 -3.79
CA GLU A 27 -27.84 7.66 -3.75
C GLU A 27 -26.79 7.78 -2.63
N THR A 28 -26.97 8.69 -1.66
CA THR A 28 -26.15 8.71 -0.44
C THR A 28 -26.98 8.57 0.83
N LYS A 29 -27.81 7.52 0.89
CA LYS A 29 -28.18 6.96 2.20
C LYS A 29 -26.93 6.39 2.84
N LYS A 30 -26.40 7.11 3.84
CA LYS A 30 -25.46 6.57 4.82
C LYS A 30 -26.08 5.29 5.38
N GLU A 31 -25.55 4.12 4.99
CA GLU A 31 -25.94 2.86 5.62
C GLU A 31 -25.64 2.97 7.12
N GLU A 32 -26.70 2.88 7.93
CA GLU A 32 -26.64 2.68 9.37
C GLU A 32 -25.72 1.50 9.70
N PRO A 33 -25.04 1.49 10.86
CA PRO A 33 -24.16 0.38 11.22
C PRO A 33 -25.01 -0.89 11.39
N LYS A 34 -25.04 -1.70 10.33
CA LYS A 34 -25.64 -3.04 10.36
C LYS A 34 -25.04 -3.81 11.54
N THR A 35 -25.88 -4.62 12.19
CA THR A 35 -25.41 -5.54 13.22
C THR A 35 -24.34 -6.46 12.60
N PRO A 36 -23.28 -6.82 13.34
CA PRO A 36 -22.16 -7.60 12.80
C PRO A 36 -22.60 -8.95 12.18
N LEU A 37 -23.70 -9.53 12.68
CA LEU A 37 -24.35 -10.71 12.11
C LEU A 37 -24.97 -10.44 10.73
N ALA A 38 -25.68 -9.32 10.56
CA ALA A 38 -26.24 -8.92 9.28
C ALA A 38 -25.14 -8.57 8.26
N GLU A 39 -24.03 -7.98 8.71
CA GLU A 39 -22.87 -7.72 7.86
C GLU A 39 -22.24 -9.03 7.34
N ILE A 40 -22.06 -10.06 8.18
CA ILE A 40 -21.51 -11.36 7.76
C ILE A 40 -22.43 -12.07 6.76
N LYS A 41 -23.75 -12.06 6.99
CA LYS A 41 -24.72 -12.60 6.02
C LYS A 41 -24.70 -11.86 4.69
N SER A 42 -24.64 -10.53 4.74
CA SER A 42 -24.55 -9.71 3.52
C SER A 42 -23.25 -10.00 2.76
N ASN A 43 -22.15 -10.27 3.47
CA ASN A 43 -20.88 -10.63 2.85
C ASN A 43 -20.91 -12.02 2.20
N ALA A 44 -21.55 -13.01 2.83
CA ALA A 44 -21.70 -14.34 2.25
C ALA A 44 -22.56 -14.32 0.98
N THR A 45 -23.69 -13.61 0.99
CA THR A 45 -24.52 -13.44 -0.22
C THR A 45 -23.78 -12.69 -1.33
N LEU A 46 -22.91 -11.73 -1.00
CA LEU A 46 -22.04 -11.06 -1.97
C LEU A 46 -20.95 -11.99 -2.52
N ILE A 47 -20.42 -12.93 -1.73
CA ILE A 47 -19.46 -13.94 -2.19
C ILE A 47 -20.17 -14.91 -3.15
N ASP A 48 -21.36 -15.39 -2.81
CA ASP A 48 -22.14 -16.28 -3.68
C ASP A 48 -22.46 -15.59 -5.03
N ARG A 49 -22.86 -14.32 -4.98
CA ARG A 49 -23.06 -13.49 -6.18
C ARG A 49 -21.76 -13.28 -6.96
N ALA A 50 -20.62 -13.12 -6.28
CA ALA A 50 -19.32 -12.98 -6.95
C ALA A 50 -18.95 -14.25 -7.72
N VAL A 51 -19.27 -15.41 -7.16
CA VAL A 51 -18.99 -16.71 -7.78
C VAL A 51 -19.94 -16.97 -8.94
N SER A 52 -21.23 -16.63 -8.82
CA SER A 52 -22.19 -16.80 -9.90
C SER A 52 -21.95 -15.83 -11.08
N THR A 53 -21.56 -14.60 -10.80
CA THR A 53 -21.26 -13.58 -11.83
C THR A 53 -19.81 -13.60 -12.32
N LEU A 54 -18.93 -14.39 -11.69
CA LEU A 54 -17.47 -14.38 -11.90
C LEU A 54 -16.81 -12.99 -11.77
N GLU A 55 -17.46 -12.02 -11.13
CA GLU A 55 -16.92 -10.67 -10.96
C GLU A 55 -16.13 -10.51 -9.65
N PRO A 56 -14.82 -10.20 -9.69
CA PRO A 56 -14.00 -10.00 -8.49
C PRO A 56 -14.34 -8.71 -7.72
N ARG A 57 -15.19 -7.84 -8.28
CA ARG A 57 -15.59 -6.58 -7.63
C ARG A 57 -16.35 -6.80 -6.32
N PHE A 58 -17.22 -7.81 -6.29
CA PHE A 58 -18.01 -8.15 -5.12
C PHE A 58 -17.13 -8.71 -3.99
N THR A 59 -16.14 -9.56 -4.30
CA THR A 59 -15.18 -10.04 -3.30
C THR A 59 -14.33 -8.90 -2.73
N HIS A 60 -13.89 -7.95 -3.56
CA HIS A 60 -13.17 -6.77 -3.07
C HIS A 60 -14.00 -5.88 -2.14
N ARG A 61 -15.32 -5.76 -2.37
CA ARG A 61 -16.23 -5.02 -1.47
C ARG A 61 -16.28 -5.67 -0.08
N VAL A 62 -16.39 -7.00 -0.02
CA VAL A 62 -16.37 -7.79 1.22
C VAL A 62 -15.02 -7.63 1.95
N LEU A 63 -13.91 -7.67 1.22
CA LEU A 63 -12.58 -7.50 1.81
C LEU A 63 -12.34 -6.08 2.36
N ARG A 64 -13.10 -5.08 1.93
CA ARG A 64 -13.01 -3.70 2.47
C ARG A 64 -13.70 -3.60 3.84
N THR A 65 -14.88 -4.22 3.99
CA THR A 65 -15.65 -4.23 5.25
C THR A 65 -14.97 -5.08 6.34
N LEU A 66 -14.14 -6.04 5.95
CA LEU A 66 -13.34 -6.90 6.84
C LEU A 66 -12.55 -6.14 7.93
N THR A 67 -12.00 -4.96 7.61
CA THR A 67 -11.20 -4.19 8.58
C THR A 67 -12.04 -3.56 9.70
N ALA A 68 -13.27 -3.16 9.38
CA ALA A 68 -14.25 -2.68 10.36
C ALA A 68 -14.83 -3.84 11.18
N LEU A 69 -15.14 -4.95 10.49
CA LEU A 69 -15.62 -6.19 11.11
C LEU A 69 -14.63 -6.74 12.14
N ARG A 70 -13.33 -6.75 11.84
CA ARG A 70 -12.29 -7.21 12.78
C ARG A 70 -12.39 -6.55 14.17
N LYS A 71 -12.79 -5.28 14.24
CA LYS A 71 -12.92 -4.52 15.50
C LYS A 71 -14.22 -4.84 16.27
N LYS A 72 -15.25 -5.31 15.57
CA LYS A 72 -16.61 -5.55 16.10
C LYS A 72 -16.96 -7.03 16.29
N ILE A 73 -16.05 -7.94 15.93
CA ILE A 73 -16.28 -9.39 16.02
C ILE A 73 -15.97 -9.88 17.43
N ASP A 74 -16.97 -10.51 18.03
CA ASP A 74 -16.89 -11.33 19.25
C ASP A 74 -17.12 -12.82 18.93
N GLU A 75 -16.65 -13.72 19.80
CA GLU A 75 -16.67 -15.17 19.61
C GLU A 75 -18.11 -15.75 19.50
N SER A 76 -19.04 -15.19 20.26
CA SER A 76 -20.47 -15.54 20.22
C SER A 76 -21.14 -15.17 18.88
N ILE A 77 -20.67 -14.09 18.25
CA ILE A 77 -21.17 -13.60 16.96
C ILE A 77 -20.69 -14.52 15.82
N ILE A 78 -19.48 -15.08 15.91
CA ILE A 78 -18.99 -16.07 14.94
C ILE A 78 -19.79 -17.36 15.05
N LYS A 79 -20.03 -17.85 16.28
CA LYS A 79 -20.79 -19.09 16.52
C LYS A 79 -22.22 -18.99 15.98
N SER A 80 -22.93 -17.91 16.31
CA SER A 80 -24.29 -17.65 15.79
C SER A 80 -24.32 -17.42 14.27
N ALA A 81 -23.29 -16.83 13.67
CA ALA A 81 -23.19 -16.72 12.22
C ALA A 81 -22.99 -18.09 11.54
N ILE A 82 -22.12 -18.96 12.10
CA ILE A 82 -21.90 -20.32 11.60
C ILE A 82 -23.18 -21.17 11.73
N GLU A 83 -23.91 -21.02 12.82
CA GLU A 83 -25.17 -21.74 13.05
C GLU A 83 -26.28 -21.34 12.07
N GLN A 84 -26.31 -20.08 11.64
CA GLN A 84 -27.33 -19.54 10.73
C GLN A 84 -26.96 -19.68 9.24
N LEU A 85 -25.67 -19.77 8.89
CA LEU A 85 -25.24 -19.95 7.49
C LEU A 85 -25.20 -21.41 7.04
N TYR A 86 -24.89 -22.35 7.95
CA TYR A 86 -24.77 -23.76 7.60
C TYR A 86 -26.02 -24.56 7.96
N PRO A 87 -26.45 -25.49 7.08
CA PRO A 87 -27.40 -26.54 7.45
C PRO A 87 -26.93 -27.31 8.69
N LYS A 88 -27.88 -27.88 9.45
CA LYS A 88 -27.58 -28.56 10.72
C LYS A 88 -26.65 -29.77 10.56
N ASP A 89 -26.58 -30.36 9.36
CA ASP A 89 -25.94 -31.66 9.10
C ASP A 89 -24.55 -31.59 8.42
N SER A 90 -23.98 -30.39 8.24
CA SER A 90 -22.71 -30.24 7.51
C SER A 90 -21.47 -30.57 8.37
N SER A 91 -20.63 -31.49 7.92
CA SER A 91 -19.37 -31.88 8.59
C SER A 91 -18.37 -30.72 8.73
N VAL A 92 -18.43 -29.75 7.81
CA VAL A 92 -17.62 -28.53 7.82
C VAL A 92 -17.96 -27.68 9.04
N LYS A 93 -19.25 -27.60 9.42
CA LYS A 93 -19.73 -26.88 10.60
C LYS A 93 -19.13 -27.43 11.90
N ALA A 94 -19.08 -28.77 12.04
CA ALA A 94 -18.47 -29.40 13.20
C ALA A 94 -16.97 -29.08 13.33
N THR A 95 -16.24 -29.07 12.20
CA THR A 95 -14.83 -28.65 12.21
C THR A 95 -14.68 -27.18 12.60
N LEU A 96 -15.47 -26.27 12.04
CA LEU A 96 -15.38 -24.84 12.35
C LEU A 96 -15.76 -24.51 13.80
N LEU A 97 -16.77 -25.19 14.34
CA LEU A 97 -17.19 -25.02 15.74
C LEU A 97 -16.14 -25.54 16.72
N SER A 98 -15.39 -26.60 16.38
CA SER A 98 -14.31 -27.11 17.25
C SER A 98 -13.15 -26.13 17.48
N TRP A 99 -12.97 -25.18 16.56
CA TRP A 99 -11.90 -24.17 16.63
C TRP A 99 -12.29 -22.91 17.42
N VAL A 100 -13.58 -22.70 17.71
CA VAL A 100 -14.06 -21.58 18.53
C VAL A 100 -14.10 -22.06 20.00
N PRO A 101 -13.44 -21.37 20.94
CA PRO A 101 -13.56 -21.71 22.36
C PRO A 101 -15.01 -21.57 22.82
N ASP A 102 -15.52 -22.53 23.60
CA ASP A 102 -16.84 -22.40 24.22
C ASP A 102 -16.78 -21.29 25.27
N VAL A 103 -17.37 -20.14 24.96
CA VAL A 103 -17.64 -19.12 25.96
C VAL A 103 -18.82 -19.62 26.79
N ALA A 104 -18.50 -20.27 27.92
CA ALA A 104 -19.50 -20.60 28.93
C ALA A 104 -20.02 -19.29 29.54
N GLY A 105 -21.28 -18.93 29.26
CA GLY A 105 -22.00 -17.92 30.04
C GLY A 105 -22.99 -17.06 29.25
N GLY A 106 -24.29 -17.38 29.40
CA GLY A 106 -25.37 -16.42 29.28
C GLY A 106 -26.04 -16.33 27.91
N SER A 107 -27.05 -17.18 27.70
CA SER A 107 -28.19 -16.87 26.83
C SER A 107 -28.84 -15.56 27.29
N MET A 108 -28.41 -14.42 26.74
CA MET A 108 -29.29 -13.25 26.65
C MET A 108 -30.08 -13.42 25.37
N GLU A 109 -31.30 -13.97 25.51
CA GLU A 109 -32.36 -13.83 24.53
C GLU A 109 -32.57 -12.33 24.29
N VAL A 110 -32.09 -11.85 23.15
CA VAL A 110 -32.50 -10.55 22.62
C VAL A 110 -33.81 -10.79 21.88
N ASP A 111 -34.86 -10.20 22.45
CA ASP A 111 -36.25 -10.19 22.03
C ASP A 111 -36.40 -10.24 20.50
N SER A 112 -36.95 -11.35 20.00
CA SER A 112 -37.30 -11.54 18.60
C SER A 112 -38.67 -10.91 18.38
N THR A 113 -38.71 -9.64 18.00
CA THR A 113 -39.92 -9.09 17.37
C THR A 113 -40.10 -9.76 16.02
N GLU A 114 -41.26 -10.38 15.85
CA GLU A 114 -41.67 -11.22 14.73
C GLU A 114 -41.41 -10.55 13.37
N ALA A 115 -40.43 -11.11 12.64
CA ALA A 115 -40.35 -11.01 11.19
C ALA A 115 -40.17 -12.43 10.65
N ALA A 116 -40.98 -12.76 9.65
CA ALA A 116 -41.24 -14.08 9.06
C ALA A 116 -40.03 -15.04 8.97
N PRO A 117 -40.24 -16.37 9.13
CA PRO A 117 -39.18 -17.35 9.11
C PRO A 117 -38.57 -17.43 7.71
N SER A 118 -37.36 -16.87 7.53
CA SER A 118 -36.57 -17.18 6.35
C SER A 118 -36.17 -18.65 6.42
N ALA A 119 -36.66 -19.45 5.47
CA ALA A 119 -36.37 -20.88 5.34
C ALA A 119 -34.88 -21.20 5.57
N PRO A 120 -34.55 -22.32 6.24
CA PRO A 120 -33.16 -22.75 6.38
C PRO A 120 -32.54 -22.93 4.99
N PRO A 121 -31.27 -22.54 4.78
CA PRO A 121 -30.61 -22.75 3.50
C PRO A 121 -30.58 -24.26 3.20
N THR A 122 -31.11 -24.65 2.04
CA THR A 122 -31.27 -26.05 1.62
C THR A 122 -30.04 -26.63 0.91
N SER A 123 -29.02 -25.81 0.68
CA SER A 123 -27.77 -26.21 0.00
C SER A 123 -26.55 -25.74 0.80
N ASP A 124 -25.49 -26.55 0.77
CA ASP A 124 -24.22 -26.19 1.37
C ASP A 124 -23.68 -24.92 0.72
N PRO A 125 -23.21 -23.93 1.52
CA PRO A 125 -22.66 -22.70 0.98
C PRO A 125 -21.38 -22.97 0.19
N VAL A 126 -21.08 -22.05 -0.72
CA VAL A 126 -19.93 -22.16 -1.63
C VAL A 126 -18.61 -22.25 -0.83
N PRO A 127 -17.60 -23.04 -1.26
CA PRO A 127 -16.33 -23.23 -0.53
C PRO A 127 -15.59 -21.93 -0.17
N GLU A 128 -15.76 -20.89 -1.00
CA GLU A 128 -15.28 -19.53 -0.78
C GLU A 128 -15.76 -18.93 0.56
N VAL A 129 -16.99 -19.27 1.00
CA VAL A 129 -17.58 -18.82 2.26
C VAL A 129 -16.94 -19.53 3.45
N ASP A 130 -16.64 -20.84 3.35
CA ASP A 130 -15.90 -21.59 4.39
C ASP A 130 -14.52 -20.95 4.62
N ILE A 131 -13.81 -20.67 3.53
CA ILE A 131 -12.49 -20.05 3.60
C ILE A 131 -12.55 -18.64 4.21
N TYR A 132 -13.57 -17.84 3.88
CA TYR A 132 -13.78 -16.53 4.49
C TYR A 132 -14.07 -16.63 5.99
N LEU A 133 -14.88 -17.61 6.43
CA LEU A 133 -15.15 -17.84 7.85
C LEU A 133 -13.88 -18.30 8.60
N ARG A 134 -13.08 -19.18 8.01
CA ARG A 134 -11.78 -19.58 8.56
C ARG A 134 -10.83 -18.39 8.72
N LEU A 135 -10.82 -17.46 7.76
CA LEU A 135 -10.06 -16.21 7.87
C LEU A 135 -10.51 -15.37 9.07
N LEU A 136 -11.83 -15.27 9.31
CA LEU A 136 -12.37 -14.55 10.48
C LEU A 136 -11.98 -15.23 11.80
N ILE A 137 -12.05 -16.56 11.86
CA ILE A 137 -11.61 -17.35 13.03
C ILE A 137 -10.12 -17.14 13.28
N LEU A 138 -9.27 -17.19 12.25
CA LEU A 138 -7.84 -16.90 12.37
C LEU A 138 -7.59 -15.50 12.96
N TYR A 139 -8.33 -14.48 12.51
CA TYR A 139 -8.17 -13.14 13.08
C TYR A 139 -8.64 -13.01 14.53
N GLN A 140 -9.61 -13.81 14.97
CA GLN A 140 -10.03 -13.85 16.36
C GLN A 140 -9.02 -14.58 17.24
N LEU A 141 -8.54 -15.75 16.80
CA LEU A 141 -7.49 -16.49 17.49
C LEU A 141 -6.21 -15.65 17.61
N LEU A 142 -5.91 -14.79 16.64
CA LEU A 142 -4.79 -13.85 16.70
C LEU A 142 -4.93 -12.76 17.79
N LYS A 143 -6.12 -12.51 18.34
CA LYS A 143 -6.31 -11.55 19.45
C LYS A 143 -5.90 -12.13 20.80
N THR A 144 -5.95 -13.45 20.96
CA THR A 144 -5.73 -14.14 22.24
C THR A 144 -4.35 -14.80 22.24
N GLU A 145 -3.46 -14.39 23.14
CA GLU A 145 -2.06 -14.87 23.16
C GLU A 145 -1.92 -16.38 23.45
N SER A 146 -2.91 -16.98 24.13
CA SER A 146 -2.91 -18.40 24.50
C SER A 146 -3.23 -19.35 23.33
N SER A 147 -3.84 -18.86 22.24
CA SER A 147 -4.35 -19.72 21.15
C SER A 147 -3.46 -19.78 19.90
N TYR A 148 -2.21 -19.30 19.97
CA TYR A 148 -1.29 -19.31 18.82
C TYR A 148 -0.92 -20.71 18.30
N GLY A 149 -0.94 -21.73 19.15
CA GLY A 149 -0.76 -23.13 18.72
C GLY A 149 -1.90 -23.59 17.80
N LYS A 150 -3.15 -23.45 18.26
CA LYS A 150 -4.36 -23.78 17.49
C LYS A 150 -4.47 -22.95 16.21
N ALA A 151 -4.03 -21.70 16.24
CA ALA A 151 -4.00 -20.85 15.05
C ALA A 151 -3.04 -21.35 13.96
N LYS A 152 -1.89 -21.95 14.30
CA LYS A 152 -0.94 -22.54 13.33
C LYS A 152 -1.55 -23.78 12.66
N GLU A 153 -2.19 -24.65 13.44
CA GLU A 153 -2.85 -25.84 12.92
C GLU A 153 -3.99 -25.48 11.98
N LEU A 154 -4.87 -24.56 12.39
CA LEU A 154 -5.93 -24.04 11.54
C LEU A 154 -5.38 -23.37 10.28
N ALA A 155 -4.30 -22.59 10.39
CA ALA A 155 -3.63 -21.97 9.26
C ALA A 155 -3.11 -23.00 8.25
N ASN A 156 -2.44 -24.06 8.71
CA ASN A 156 -1.94 -25.12 7.83
C ASN A 156 -3.08 -25.89 7.17
N GLU A 157 -4.13 -26.23 7.94
CA GLU A 157 -5.33 -26.89 7.39
C GLU A 157 -6.03 -26.00 6.33
N THR A 158 -6.08 -24.68 6.54
CA THR A 158 -6.64 -23.75 5.55
C THR A 158 -5.81 -23.70 4.28
N VAL A 159 -4.48 -23.74 4.39
CA VAL A 159 -3.56 -23.73 3.25
C VAL A 159 -3.70 -25.02 2.43
N ASP A 160 -3.77 -26.18 3.10
CA ASP A 160 -3.96 -27.46 2.43
C ASP A 160 -5.32 -27.54 1.72
N LYS A 161 -6.39 -27.05 2.36
CA LYS A 161 -7.73 -26.98 1.74
C LYS A 161 -7.76 -26.04 0.54
N MET A 162 -7.10 -24.89 0.64
CA MET A 162 -6.98 -23.94 -0.45
C MET A 162 -6.22 -24.53 -1.65
N HIS A 163 -5.13 -25.27 -1.40
CA HIS A 163 -4.39 -25.97 -2.46
C HIS A 163 -5.23 -27.07 -3.13
N ARG A 164 -6.09 -27.77 -2.39
CA ARG A 164 -6.99 -28.80 -2.94
C ARG A 164 -8.12 -28.22 -3.80
N LEU A 165 -8.73 -27.12 -3.37
CA LEU A 165 -9.88 -26.50 -4.05
C LEU A 165 -9.49 -25.72 -5.32
N ASN A 166 -8.29 -25.13 -5.36
CA ASN A 166 -7.62 -24.53 -6.53
C ASN A 166 -8.48 -23.69 -7.51
N ARG A 167 -9.46 -22.94 -7.00
CA ARG A 167 -10.38 -22.10 -7.80
C ARG A 167 -9.92 -20.65 -7.90
N ARG A 168 -10.02 -20.04 -9.08
CA ARG A 168 -9.58 -18.65 -9.36
C ARG A 168 -10.40 -17.56 -8.64
N SER A 169 -11.67 -17.83 -8.35
CA SER A 169 -12.54 -16.95 -7.56
C SER A 169 -12.00 -16.71 -6.14
N MET A 170 -11.18 -17.62 -5.63
CA MET A 170 -10.60 -17.54 -4.28
C MET A 170 -9.34 -16.68 -4.19
N ASP A 171 -8.71 -16.34 -5.31
CA ASP A 171 -7.40 -15.66 -5.35
C ASP A 171 -7.35 -14.36 -4.49
N PRO A 172 -8.36 -13.46 -4.51
CA PRO A 172 -8.36 -12.27 -3.65
C PRO A 172 -8.46 -12.58 -2.15
N ILE A 173 -9.15 -13.66 -1.79
CA ILE A 173 -9.32 -14.12 -0.41
C ILE A 173 -8.04 -14.83 0.05
N ALA A 174 -7.46 -15.68 -0.81
CA ALA A 174 -6.19 -16.35 -0.62
C ALA A 174 -5.07 -15.38 -0.28
N ALA A 175 -5.00 -14.24 -0.97
CA ALA A 175 -4.02 -13.18 -0.68
C ALA A 175 -4.10 -12.67 0.78
N LYS A 176 -5.30 -12.61 1.36
CA LYS A 176 -5.51 -12.21 2.77
C LYS A 176 -5.16 -13.30 3.76
N ILE A 177 -5.46 -14.55 3.40
CA ILE A 177 -5.10 -15.72 4.21
C ILE A 177 -3.60 -15.80 4.32
N TRP A 178 -2.85 -15.69 3.22
CA TRP A 178 -1.40 -15.72 3.26
C TRP A 178 -0.80 -14.66 4.19
N MET A 179 -1.38 -13.45 4.24
CA MET A 179 -0.99 -12.42 5.20
C MET A 179 -1.38 -12.74 6.65
N ALA A 180 -2.51 -13.41 6.87
CA ALA A 180 -2.92 -13.87 8.20
C ALA A 180 -2.01 -15.00 8.69
N VAL A 181 -1.69 -15.95 7.81
CA VAL A 181 -0.76 -17.06 8.02
C VAL A 181 0.61 -16.51 8.39
N GLU A 182 1.15 -15.58 7.58
CA GLU A 182 2.41 -14.89 7.91
C GLU A 182 2.37 -14.31 9.34
N ARG A 183 1.28 -13.62 9.71
CA ARG A 183 1.15 -13.03 11.04
C ARG A 183 1.13 -14.05 12.17
N VAL A 184 0.49 -15.21 11.97
CA VAL A 184 0.50 -16.32 12.94
C VAL A 184 1.94 -16.82 13.14
N TYR A 185 2.68 -17.02 12.05
CA TYR A 185 4.08 -17.44 12.10
C TYR A 185 5.00 -16.39 12.72
N GLU A 186 4.72 -15.09 12.52
CA GLU A 186 5.45 -14.00 13.18
C GLU A 186 5.30 -14.03 14.71
N LEU A 187 4.09 -14.24 15.20
CA LEU A 187 3.82 -14.23 16.65
C LEU A 187 4.44 -15.42 17.37
N ARG A 188 4.59 -16.57 16.69
CA ARG A 188 5.36 -17.73 17.20
C ARG A 188 6.87 -17.60 17.05
N GLY A 189 7.37 -16.69 16.20
CA GLY A 189 8.79 -16.56 15.90
C GLY A 189 9.37 -17.61 14.94
N GLU A 190 8.54 -18.50 14.37
CA GLU A 190 8.92 -19.59 13.46
C GLU A 190 8.77 -19.21 11.97
N LEU A 191 9.13 -17.98 11.61
CA LEU A 191 8.99 -17.47 10.24
C LEU A 191 9.89 -18.19 9.20
N ALA A 192 10.91 -18.93 9.64
CA ALA A 192 11.83 -19.66 8.77
C ALA A 192 11.17 -20.88 8.09
N GLU A 193 10.36 -21.65 8.83
CA GLU A 193 9.63 -22.81 8.31
C GLU A 193 8.62 -22.40 7.23
N ALA A 194 7.95 -21.27 7.45
CA ALA A 194 6.95 -20.73 6.54
C ALA A 194 7.54 -20.32 5.17
N ARG A 195 8.85 -20.05 5.08
CA ARG A 195 9.48 -19.62 3.81
C ARG A 195 9.36 -20.66 2.70
N ILE A 196 9.53 -21.93 3.04
CA ILE A 196 9.48 -23.02 2.05
C ILE A 196 8.06 -23.11 1.48
N ILE A 197 7.05 -23.01 2.36
CA ILE A 197 5.64 -23.00 1.99
C ILE A 197 5.33 -21.78 1.10
N PHE A 198 5.80 -20.58 1.48
CA PHE A 198 5.58 -19.37 0.69
C PHE A 198 6.29 -19.38 -0.67
N LEU A 199 7.50 -19.93 -0.78
CA LEU A 199 8.21 -20.07 -2.06
C LEU A 199 7.50 -21.08 -2.98
N ALA A 200 7.03 -22.20 -2.43
CA ALA A 200 6.24 -23.17 -3.19
C ALA A 200 4.92 -22.56 -3.68
N ALA A 201 4.23 -21.82 -2.81
CA ALA A 201 3.01 -21.09 -3.16
C ALA A 201 3.27 -19.99 -4.20
N GLN A 202 4.36 -19.23 -4.09
CA GLN A 202 4.72 -18.17 -5.04
C GLN A 202 4.99 -18.76 -6.43
N ARG A 203 5.72 -19.86 -6.51
CA ARG A 203 5.95 -20.55 -7.79
C ARG A 203 4.64 -20.96 -8.45
N THR A 204 3.72 -21.52 -7.67
CA THR A 204 2.40 -21.92 -8.17
C THR A 204 1.56 -20.71 -8.60
N ALA A 205 1.58 -19.61 -7.84
CA ALA A 205 0.86 -18.39 -8.17
C ALA A 205 1.39 -17.72 -9.46
N ALA A 206 2.71 -17.68 -9.63
CA ALA A 206 3.36 -17.14 -10.82
C ALA A 206 3.01 -17.97 -12.07
N LEU A 207 2.99 -19.30 -11.98
CA LEU A 207 2.56 -20.19 -13.06
C LEU A 207 1.08 -20.03 -13.42
N ARG A 208 0.23 -19.71 -12.43
CA ARG A 208 -1.20 -19.45 -12.63
C ARG A 208 -1.50 -18.02 -13.10
N HIS A 209 -0.47 -17.17 -13.20
CA HIS A 209 -0.61 -15.74 -13.49
C HIS A 209 -1.58 -15.02 -12.54
N ASP A 210 -1.61 -15.41 -11.27
CA ASP A 210 -2.39 -14.70 -10.25
C ASP A 210 -1.59 -13.55 -9.63
N SER A 211 -1.81 -12.36 -10.19
CA SER A 211 -1.19 -11.12 -9.75
C SER A 211 -1.46 -10.75 -8.28
N THR A 212 -2.58 -11.19 -7.69
CA THR A 212 -2.99 -10.74 -6.36
C THR A 212 -2.34 -11.56 -5.25
N THR A 213 -2.34 -12.90 -5.37
CA THR A 213 -1.65 -13.76 -4.41
C THR A 213 -0.14 -13.69 -4.57
N GLU A 214 0.38 -13.58 -5.80
CA GLU A 214 1.82 -13.41 -6.04
C GLU A 214 2.35 -12.15 -5.34
N ALA A 215 1.65 -11.01 -5.49
CA ALA A 215 2.02 -9.77 -4.82
C ALA A 215 1.94 -9.86 -3.30
N ALA A 216 0.96 -10.59 -2.75
CA ALA A 216 0.84 -10.79 -1.32
C ALA A 216 1.98 -11.68 -0.79
N LEU A 217 2.26 -12.80 -1.45
CA LEU A 217 3.32 -13.75 -1.09
C LEU A 217 4.71 -13.11 -1.18
N LEU A 218 4.97 -12.33 -2.23
CA LEU A 218 6.23 -11.60 -2.40
C LEU A 218 6.47 -10.63 -1.24
N ASN A 219 5.43 -9.90 -0.82
CA ASN A 219 5.52 -9.02 0.35
C ASN A 219 5.79 -9.80 1.65
N CYS A 220 5.15 -10.96 1.83
CA CYS A 220 5.37 -11.81 3.01
C CYS A 220 6.81 -12.36 3.04
N LEU A 221 7.33 -12.80 1.90
CA LEU A 221 8.70 -13.27 1.76
C LEU A 221 9.72 -12.18 2.09
N LEU A 222 9.55 -10.99 1.50
CA LEU A 222 10.45 -9.85 1.76
C LEU A 222 10.43 -9.45 3.24
N ARG A 223 9.26 -9.47 3.88
CA ARG A 223 9.15 -9.20 5.30
C ARG A 223 9.87 -10.24 6.15
N SER A 224 9.72 -11.54 5.85
CA SER A 224 10.49 -12.60 6.51
C SER A 224 12.00 -12.36 6.40
N TYR A 225 12.53 -12.07 5.19
CA TYR A 225 13.96 -11.81 5.03
C TYR A 225 14.45 -10.59 5.82
N ILE A 226 13.66 -9.52 5.86
CA ILE A 226 14.01 -8.30 6.59
C ILE A 226 14.02 -8.52 8.11
N THR A 227 13.05 -9.27 8.65
CA THR A 227 12.98 -9.58 10.08
C THR A 227 14.22 -10.34 10.56
N TYR A 228 14.73 -11.28 9.75
CA TYR A 228 15.98 -11.99 10.06
C TYR A 228 17.25 -11.29 9.56
N SER A 229 17.15 -10.06 9.04
CA SER A 229 18.28 -9.27 8.51
C SER A 229 19.03 -9.88 7.31
N LEU A 230 18.39 -10.77 6.54
CA LEU A 230 18.96 -11.39 5.33
C LEU A 230 18.73 -10.51 4.09
N TYR A 231 19.38 -9.34 4.05
CA TYR A 231 19.19 -8.36 2.98
C TYR A 231 19.71 -8.82 1.60
N ASP A 232 20.81 -9.59 1.56
CA ASP A 232 21.39 -10.07 0.29
C ASP A 232 20.50 -11.09 -0.42
N GLN A 233 19.83 -11.95 0.34
CA GLN A 233 18.88 -12.92 -0.22
C GLN A 233 17.62 -12.22 -0.73
N ALA A 234 17.15 -11.20 0.00
CA ALA A 234 16.01 -10.39 -0.41
C ALA A 234 16.30 -9.67 -1.74
N ASP A 235 17.49 -9.09 -1.91
CA ASP A 235 17.86 -8.41 -3.15
C ASP A 235 17.98 -9.37 -4.34
N LYS A 236 18.57 -10.55 -4.13
CA LYS A 236 18.61 -11.61 -5.16
C LYS A 236 17.21 -12.03 -5.58
N LEU A 237 16.27 -12.12 -4.63
CA LEU A 237 14.87 -12.43 -4.94
C LEU A 237 14.24 -11.30 -5.77
N VAL A 238 14.35 -10.05 -5.31
CA VAL A 238 13.82 -8.87 -6.03
C VAL A 238 14.37 -8.78 -7.45
N SER A 239 15.66 -9.05 -7.66
CA SER A 239 16.29 -8.99 -8.99
C SER A 239 15.74 -10.01 -9.99
N LYS A 240 15.20 -11.13 -9.49
CA LYS A 240 14.69 -12.24 -10.32
C LYS A 240 13.17 -12.23 -10.47
N THR A 241 12.45 -11.58 -9.57
CA THR A 241 10.99 -11.53 -9.57
C THR A 241 10.48 -10.23 -10.17
N THR A 242 9.49 -10.31 -11.05
CA THR A 242 8.78 -9.12 -11.55
C THR A 242 7.53 -8.89 -10.71
N PHE A 243 7.38 -7.70 -10.14
CA PHE A 243 6.16 -7.37 -9.39
C PHE A 243 4.98 -7.16 -10.36
N PRO A 244 3.82 -7.80 -10.15
CA PRO A 244 2.71 -7.73 -11.09
C PRO A 244 2.01 -6.36 -11.06
N THR A 245 1.72 -5.81 -12.25
CA THR A 245 1.15 -4.46 -12.43
C THR A 245 -0.32 -4.35 -11.99
N SER A 246 -1.07 -5.45 -12.01
CA SER A 246 -2.49 -5.51 -11.66
C SER A 246 -2.76 -5.60 -10.14
N ALA A 247 -1.71 -5.62 -9.31
CA ALA A 247 -1.88 -5.75 -7.87
C ALA A 247 -2.52 -4.49 -7.23
N PRO A 248 -3.26 -4.63 -6.13
CA PRO A 248 -3.87 -3.50 -5.45
C PRO A 248 -2.79 -2.58 -4.84
N ASN A 249 -3.08 -1.28 -4.80
CA ASN A 249 -2.16 -0.23 -4.32
C ASN A 249 -1.58 -0.51 -2.92
N ASN A 250 -2.33 -1.19 -2.05
CA ASN A 250 -1.87 -1.57 -0.72
C ASN A 250 -0.66 -2.52 -0.74
N HIS A 251 -0.62 -3.48 -1.69
CA HIS A 251 0.50 -4.40 -1.85
C HIS A 251 1.69 -3.69 -2.50
N PHE A 252 1.44 -2.78 -3.44
CA PHE A 252 2.47 -1.92 -4.02
C PHE A 252 3.16 -1.03 -2.99
N ALA A 253 2.40 -0.37 -2.11
CA ALA A 253 2.95 0.51 -1.09
C ALA A 253 3.90 -0.26 -0.14
N ARG A 254 3.52 -1.47 0.27
CA ARG A 254 4.37 -2.35 1.10
C ARG A 254 5.61 -2.81 0.36
N TYR A 255 5.46 -3.21 -0.90
CA TYR A 255 6.57 -3.65 -1.72
C TYR A 255 7.64 -2.56 -1.89
N HIS A 256 7.21 -1.33 -2.23
CA HIS A 256 8.12 -0.19 -2.33
C HIS A 256 8.78 0.17 -1.00
N TYR A 257 8.08 0.00 0.13
CA TYR A 257 8.69 0.18 1.46
C TYR A 257 9.80 -0.85 1.72
N TYR A 258 9.56 -2.14 1.44
CA TYR A 258 10.58 -3.18 1.59
C TYR A 258 11.75 -2.98 0.64
N LEU A 259 11.47 -2.63 -0.62
CA LEU A 259 12.49 -2.33 -1.62
C LEU A 259 13.35 -1.13 -1.19
N GLY A 260 12.71 -0.06 -0.72
CA GLY A 260 13.39 1.12 -0.18
C GLY A 260 14.31 0.76 0.99
N ARG A 261 13.86 -0.12 1.89
CA ARG A 261 14.68 -0.58 3.02
C ARG A 261 15.89 -1.42 2.58
N ILE A 262 15.70 -2.36 1.64
CA ILE A 262 16.79 -3.18 1.10
C ILE A 262 17.85 -2.28 0.44
N LYS A 263 17.40 -1.36 -0.43
CA LYS A 263 18.31 -0.44 -1.14
C LYS A 263 19.01 0.55 -0.20
N ALA A 264 18.35 1.00 0.87
CA ALA A 264 18.97 1.85 1.89
C ALA A 264 20.11 1.13 2.63
N VAL A 265 19.96 -0.17 2.92
CA VAL A 265 21.03 -0.96 3.56
C VAL A 265 22.22 -1.16 2.61
N GLN A 266 21.96 -1.35 1.31
CA GLN A 266 22.96 -1.50 0.23
C GLN A 266 23.68 -0.20 -0.18
N LEU A 267 23.48 0.91 0.56
CA LEU A 267 24.05 2.25 0.29
C LEU A 267 23.49 2.96 -0.97
N ASN A 268 22.51 2.39 -1.66
CA ASN A 268 21.85 3.04 -2.81
C ASN A 268 20.72 3.96 -2.33
N TYR A 269 21.09 5.15 -1.82
CA TYR A 269 20.15 6.07 -1.18
C TYR A 269 19.18 6.76 -2.17
N SER A 270 19.60 7.06 -3.39
CA SER A 270 18.75 7.73 -4.40
C SER A 270 17.56 6.87 -4.83
N ASP A 271 17.81 5.60 -5.15
CA ASP A 271 16.74 4.65 -5.50
C ASP A 271 15.87 4.31 -4.30
N ALA A 272 16.47 4.23 -3.11
CA ALA A 272 15.73 4.01 -1.88
C ALA A 272 14.73 5.15 -1.63
N HIS A 273 15.19 6.40 -1.77
CA HIS A 273 14.34 7.57 -1.61
C HIS A 273 13.19 7.61 -2.62
N MET A 274 13.47 7.34 -3.90
CA MET A 274 12.42 7.28 -4.93
C MET A 274 11.35 6.22 -4.59
N ASN A 275 11.78 5.03 -4.18
CA ASN A 275 10.86 3.96 -3.77
C ASN A 275 10.06 4.32 -2.52
N LEU A 276 10.68 4.94 -1.51
CA LEU A 276 10.00 5.38 -0.30
C LEU A 276 8.99 6.50 -0.60
N GLN A 277 9.31 7.45 -1.49
CA GLN A 277 8.34 8.45 -1.95
C GLN A 277 7.15 7.81 -2.67
N GLN A 278 7.38 6.82 -3.53
CA GLN A 278 6.29 6.07 -4.18
C GLN A 278 5.43 5.31 -3.15
N ALA A 279 6.05 4.74 -2.11
CA ALA A 279 5.33 4.10 -1.02
C ALA A 279 4.43 5.10 -0.26
N ILE A 280 4.93 6.30 0.06
CA ILE A 280 4.16 7.35 0.74
C ILE A 280 2.97 7.79 -0.11
N ARG A 281 3.17 8.05 -1.41
CA ARG A 281 2.12 8.53 -2.31
C ARG A 281 1.02 7.48 -2.55
N ARG A 282 1.37 6.19 -2.54
CA ARG A 282 0.43 5.07 -2.75
C ARG A 282 -0.20 4.55 -1.45
N ALA A 283 0.26 5.02 -0.29
CA ALA A 283 -0.26 4.58 0.99
C ALA A 283 -1.73 5.03 1.19
N PRO A 284 -2.54 4.23 1.91
CA PRO A 284 -3.88 4.65 2.32
C PRO A 284 -3.82 5.86 3.26
N PRO A 285 -4.94 6.59 3.44
CA PRO A 285 -4.96 7.79 4.27
C PRO A 285 -4.53 7.50 5.72
N PRO A 286 -3.93 8.50 6.41
CA PRO A 286 -3.32 8.31 7.71
C PRO A 286 -4.32 7.93 8.82
N THR A 287 -5.61 8.16 8.62
CA THR A 287 -6.69 7.75 9.53
C THR A 287 -6.90 6.24 9.57
N MET A 288 -6.64 5.54 8.46
CA MET A 288 -6.89 4.11 8.34
C MET A 288 -5.67 3.27 8.74
N ALA A 289 -4.46 3.76 8.46
CA ALA A 289 -3.21 3.03 8.69
C ALA A 289 -2.10 3.90 9.31
N PRO A 290 -2.26 4.34 10.58
CA PRO A 290 -1.31 5.25 11.21
C PRO A 290 0.09 4.64 11.39
N GLY A 291 0.18 3.35 11.73
CA GLY A 291 1.47 2.68 12.00
C GLY A 291 2.35 2.52 10.75
N PHE A 292 1.76 2.13 9.62
CA PHE A 292 2.51 2.03 8.35
C PHE A 292 3.00 3.41 7.90
N PHE A 293 2.13 4.41 8.00
CA PHE A 293 2.49 5.78 7.66
C PHE A 293 3.66 6.30 8.51
N GLN A 294 3.64 6.07 9.83
CA GLN A 294 4.74 6.41 10.72
C GLN A 294 6.04 5.70 10.33
N ALA A 295 6.01 4.39 10.07
CA ALA A 295 7.21 3.61 9.73
C ALA A 295 7.87 4.07 8.43
N VAL A 296 7.08 4.34 7.38
CA VAL A 296 7.61 4.81 6.09
C VAL A 296 8.23 6.19 6.23
N HIS A 297 7.58 7.12 6.95
CA HIS A 297 8.11 8.47 7.15
C HIS A 297 9.39 8.48 7.99
N LYS A 298 9.48 7.67 9.05
CA LYS A 298 10.70 7.52 9.85
C LYS A 298 11.88 7.09 8.98
N LEU A 299 11.70 6.07 8.14
CA LEU A 299 12.76 5.59 7.25
C LEU A 299 13.08 6.61 6.16
N ASN A 300 12.08 7.27 5.57
CA ASN A 300 12.29 8.27 4.54
C ASN A 300 13.12 9.47 5.05
N ILE A 301 12.83 9.96 6.26
CA ILE A 301 13.62 11.04 6.89
C ILE A 301 15.08 10.62 7.05
N VAL A 302 15.35 9.39 7.51
CA VAL A 302 16.73 8.89 7.66
C VAL A 302 17.43 8.81 6.30
N VAL A 303 16.75 8.36 5.24
CA VAL A 303 17.33 8.28 3.89
C VAL A 303 17.57 9.67 3.29
N GLU A 304 16.65 10.63 3.47
CA GLU A 304 16.83 12.03 3.04
C GLU A 304 18.07 12.65 3.70
N LEU A 305 18.21 12.47 5.02
CA LEU A 305 19.41 12.90 5.75
C LEU A 305 20.68 12.18 5.28
N LEU A 306 20.56 10.94 4.80
CA LEU A 306 21.69 10.19 4.24
C LEU A 306 22.13 10.71 2.86
N MET A 307 21.20 11.26 2.07
CA MET A 307 21.51 11.96 0.82
C MET A 307 22.08 13.37 1.05
N GLY A 308 21.95 13.91 2.26
CA GLY A 308 22.40 15.26 2.62
C GLY A 308 21.33 16.34 2.41
N ASP A 309 20.10 15.94 2.12
CA ASP A 309 18.95 16.83 2.00
C ASP A 309 18.20 16.92 3.35
N ILE A 310 17.61 18.09 3.61
CA ILE A 310 16.88 18.34 4.86
C ILE A 310 15.37 18.15 4.60
N PRO A 311 14.67 17.34 5.42
CA PRO A 311 13.23 17.11 5.27
C PRO A 311 12.40 18.38 5.52
N ASP A 312 11.26 18.48 4.86
CA ASP A 312 10.33 19.59 5.03
C ASP A 312 9.70 19.64 6.43
N ARG A 313 9.60 20.86 6.99
CA ARG A 313 9.01 21.10 8.31
C ARG A 313 7.52 20.73 8.40
N SER A 314 6.81 20.69 7.27
CA SER A 314 5.39 20.29 7.20
C SER A 314 5.16 18.88 7.74
N ILE A 315 6.10 17.96 7.48
CA ILE A 315 6.00 16.54 7.83
C ILE A 315 5.85 16.35 9.35
N PHE A 316 6.58 17.15 10.13
CA PHE A 316 6.60 17.07 11.60
C PHE A 316 5.37 17.66 12.29
N ARG A 317 4.51 18.41 11.57
CA ARG A 317 3.30 19.03 12.13
C ARG A 317 2.05 18.15 12.02
N HIS A 318 2.12 17.03 11.31
CA HIS A 318 0.98 16.14 11.18
C HIS A 318 0.65 15.45 12.51
N LYS A 319 -0.61 15.57 12.97
CA LYS A 319 -1.12 15.04 14.25
C LYS A 319 -0.82 13.56 14.50
N VAL A 320 -0.77 12.74 13.45
CA VAL A 320 -0.48 11.30 13.53
C VAL A 320 1.02 11.01 13.69
N LEU A 321 1.88 11.90 13.23
CA LEU A 321 3.34 11.72 13.17
C LEU A 321 4.07 12.43 14.32
N GLU A 322 3.49 13.50 14.88
CA GLU A 322 4.12 14.37 15.88
C GLU A 322 4.74 13.60 17.05
N LYS A 323 3.97 12.70 17.69
CA LYS A 323 4.45 11.92 18.85
C LYS A 323 5.57 10.94 18.49
N ALA A 324 5.50 10.33 17.30
CA ALA A 324 6.44 9.29 16.88
C ALA A 324 7.75 9.85 16.30
N LEU A 325 7.75 11.11 15.87
CA LEU A 325 8.89 11.76 15.21
C LEU A 325 9.73 12.65 16.13
N VAL A 326 9.43 12.76 17.42
CA VAL A 326 10.18 13.65 18.35
C VAL A 326 11.69 13.37 18.31
N GLY A 327 12.10 12.10 18.43
CA GLY A 327 13.51 11.72 18.37
C GLY A 327 14.16 11.99 17.01
N TYR A 328 13.42 11.78 15.92
CA TYR A 328 13.90 12.08 14.56
C TYR A 328 13.96 13.59 14.28
N PHE A 329 13.11 14.40 14.90
CA PHE A 329 13.14 15.85 14.78
C PHE A 329 14.38 16.46 15.45
N GLU A 330 14.74 15.99 16.64
CA GLU A 330 15.99 16.38 17.30
C GLU A 330 17.22 15.96 16.48
N LEU A 331 17.16 14.79 15.84
CA LEU A 331 18.20 14.32 14.91
C LEU A 331 18.36 15.29 13.73
N VAL A 332 17.27 15.66 13.06
CA VAL A 332 17.29 16.62 11.94
C VAL A 332 17.84 17.97 12.39
N LYS A 333 17.46 18.45 13.58
CA LYS A 333 17.98 19.70 14.14
C LYS A 333 19.50 19.66 14.32
N ALA A 334 20.03 18.56 14.86
CA ALA A 334 21.47 18.35 15.04
C ALA A 334 22.23 18.23 13.70
N VAL A 335 21.65 17.56 12.70
CA VAL A 335 22.25 17.46 11.36
C VAL A 335 22.27 18.83 10.67
N ARG A 336 21.20 19.64 10.81
CA ARG A 336 21.12 20.98 10.24
C ARG A 336 22.13 21.95 10.86
N THR A 337 22.40 21.85 12.17
CA THR A 337 23.39 22.71 12.83
C THR A 337 24.83 22.29 12.51
N GLY A 338 25.04 21.07 12.02
CA GLY A 338 26.37 20.56 11.67
C GLY A 338 27.27 20.28 12.88
N SER A 339 26.72 20.22 14.09
CA SER A 339 27.48 20.01 15.33
C SER A 339 27.53 18.53 15.70
N LEU A 340 28.74 17.97 15.78
CA LEU A 340 28.96 16.57 16.11
C LEU A 340 28.56 16.23 17.56
N SER A 341 28.81 17.13 18.51
CA SER A 341 28.50 16.93 19.93
C SER A 341 26.99 16.83 20.17
N GLN A 342 26.20 17.72 19.54
CA GLN A 342 24.74 17.67 19.60
C GLN A 342 24.21 16.37 19.00
N PHE A 343 24.75 15.93 17.86
CA PHE A 343 24.37 14.67 17.22
C PHE A 343 24.66 13.45 18.10
N LEU A 344 25.84 13.36 18.71
CA LEU A 344 26.18 12.25 19.61
C LEU A 344 25.25 12.22 20.84
N SER A 345 24.93 13.39 21.39
CA SER A 345 24.02 13.50 22.54
C SER A 345 22.58 13.08 22.20
N THR A 346 22.06 13.42 21.01
CA THR A 346 20.69 13.06 20.61
C THR A 346 20.59 11.57 20.26
N VAL A 347 21.62 11.00 19.63
CA VAL A 347 21.70 9.56 19.37
C VAL A 347 21.75 8.75 20.68
N ALA A 348 22.53 9.21 21.67
CA ALA A 348 22.57 8.58 22.98
C ALA A 348 21.21 8.63 23.71
N LYS A 349 20.54 9.81 23.71
CA LYS A 349 19.23 10.00 24.35
C LYS A 349 18.13 9.12 23.75
N HIS A 350 18.08 9.00 22.43
CA HIS A 350 17.00 8.31 21.71
C HIS A 350 17.36 6.90 21.22
N SER A 351 18.50 6.34 21.64
CA SER A 351 19.03 5.06 21.16
C SER A 351 18.01 3.91 21.21
N ALA A 352 17.26 3.79 22.32
CA ALA A 352 16.23 2.75 22.49
C ALA A 352 15.12 2.83 21.42
N THR A 353 14.71 4.05 21.03
CA THR A 353 13.68 4.23 19.99
C THR A 353 14.20 3.86 18.61
N PHE A 354 15.45 4.21 18.29
CA PHE A 354 16.11 3.86 17.03
C PHE A 354 16.42 2.37 16.90
N GLN A 355 16.69 1.69 18.03
CA GLN A 355 16.85 0.24 18.06
C GLN A 355 15.52 -0.48 17.82
N ALA A 356 14.45 -0.03 18.47
CA ALA A 356 13.10 -0.57 18.25
C ALA A 356 12.64 -0.39 16.78
N ASP A 357 13.02 0.71 16.14
CA ASP A 357 12.72 0.97 14.72
C ASP A 357 13.70 0.28 13.75
N HIS A 358 14.74 -0.40 14.24
CA HIS A 358 15.83 -0.99 13.43
C HIS A 358 16.55 0.00 12.49
N THR A 359 16.58 1.29 12.83
CA THR A 359 17.22 2.36 12.04
C THR A 359 18.57 2.80 12.58
N HIS A 360 18.98 2.27 13.75
CA HIS A 360 20.22 2.65 14.43
C HIS A 360 21.48 2.54 13.53
N THR A 361 21.61 1.48 12.74
CA THR A 361 22.77 1.27 11.85
C THR A 361 22.88 2.34 10.76
N LEU A 362 21.74 2.82 10.26
CA LEU A 362 21.68 3.92 9.28
C LEU A 362 22.01 5.26 9.94
N ILE A 363 21.51 5.47 11.16
CA ILE A 363 21.73 6.72 11.91
C ILE A 363 23.21 6.89 12.26
N VAL A 364 23.92 5.84 12.69
CA VAL A 364 25.36 5.94 12.98
C VAL A 364 26.17 6.42 11.75
N ARG A 365 25.73 6.06 10.53
CA ARG A 365 26.37 6.52 9.27
C ARG A 365 26.17 8.02 9.02
N LEU A 366 25.14 8.64 9.60
CA LEU A 366 24.89 10.08 9.44
C LEU A 366 26.03 10.95 9.98
N ARG A 367 26.91 10.43 10.85
CA ARG A 367 28.08 11.18 11.36
C ARG A 367 28.89 11.82 10.23
N GLN A 368 29.15 11.09 9.15
CA GLN A 368 29.91 11.61 8.00
C GLN A 368 29.11 12.69 7.26
N ASN A 369 27.80 12.56 7.20
CA ASN A 369 26.92 13.56 6.57
C ASN A 369 26.77 14.82 7.41
N VAL A 370 26.71 14.73 8.74
CA VAL A 370 26.73 15.90 9.64
C VAL A 370 27.97 16.74 9.37
N ILE A 371 29.14 16.08 9.24
CA ILE A 371 30.41 16.74 8.92
C ILE A 371 30.34 17.37 7.52
N LYS A 372 29.87 16.64 6.49
CA LYS A 372 29.72 17.19 5.12
C LYS A 372 28.79 18.41 5.08
N THR A 373 27.66 18.37 5.78
CA THR A 373 26.70 19.48 5.88
C THR A 373 27.32 20.67 6.61
N GLY A 374 28.02 20.44 7.72
CA GLY A 374 28.72 21.49 8.47
C GLY A 374 29.77 22.21 7.62
N ILE A 375 30.61 21.47 6.89
CA ILE A 375 31.64 22.08 6.03
C ILE A 375 31.00 22.81 4.84
N ARG A 376 29.94 22.25 4.23
CA ARG A 376 29.18 22.95 3.17
C ARG A 376 28.62 24.29 3.68
N GLN A 377 28.08 24.31 4.90
CA GLN A 377 27.57 25.53 5.51
C GLN A 377 28.68 26.56 5.76
N LEU A 378 29.85 26.11 6.21
CA LEU A 378 31.02 26.98 6.39
C LEU A 378 31.51 27.54 5.05
N SER A 379 31.55 26.73 3.98
CA SER A 379 31.99 27.18 2.65
C SER A 379 31.06 28.19 1.99
N LEU A 380 29.76 28.14 2.32
CA LEU A 380 28.80 29.14 1.85
C LEU A 380 28.90 30.44 2.64
N SER A 381 29.29 30.36 3.91
CA SER A 381 29.32 31.50 4.82
C SER A 381 30.63 32.30 4.75
N TYR A 382 31.75 31.64 4.46
CA TYR A 382 33.08 32.25 4.48
C TYR A 382 33.79 32.07 3.14
N SER A 383 34.43 33.14 2.65
CA SER A 383 35.29 33.06 1.46
C SER A 383 36.69 32.52 1.79
N LEU A 384 37.21 32.87 2.96
CA LEU A 384 38.47 32.38 3.51
C LEU A 384 38.22 32.01 4.96
N ILE A 385 38.67 30.82 5.36
CA ILE A 385 38.52 30.34 6.74
C ILE A 385 39.77 29.56 7.16
N SER A 386 40.21 29.74 8.40
CA SER A 386 41.34 29.01 8.96
C SER A 386 40.94 27.58 9.35
N LEU A 387 41.87 26.62 9.24
CA LEU A 387 41.63 25.24 9.67
C LEU A 387 41.36 25.13 11.18
N LYS A 388 41.98 26.02 11.98
CA LYS A 388 41.76 26.13 13.43
C LYS A 388 40.31 26.47 13.75
N ASP A 389 39.75 27.47 13.06
CA ASP A 389 38.37 27.88 13.26
C ASP A 389 37.37 26.82 12.81
N ILE A 390 37.70 26.06 11.75
CA ILE A 390 36.90 24.90 11.32
C ILE A 390 36.89 23.85 12.43
N CYS A 391 38.04 23.55 13.02
CA CYS A 391 38.19 22.57 14.09
C CYS A 391 37.31 22.93 15.30
N VAL A 392 37.36 24.18 15.75
CA VAL A 392 36.56 24.67 16.89
C VAL A 392 35.07 24.64 16.58
N LYS A 393 34.64 25.07 15.38
CA LYS A 393 33.22 25.12 15.02
C LYS A 393 32.61 23.74 14.85
N LEU A 394 33.32 22.79 14.24
CA LEU A 394 32.86 21.43 14.02
C LEU A 394 33.09 20.51 15.22
N HIS A 395 33.83 20.98 16.24
CA HIS A 395 34.26 20.20 17.40
C HIS A 395 35.05 18.95 16.97
N LEU A 396 36.06 19.17 16.10
CA LEU A 396 37.05 18.16 15.75
C LEU A 396 38.19 18.19 16.76
N ASP A 397 38.90 17.06 16.92
CA ASP A 397 39.92 16.89 17.95
C ASP A 397 41.30 17.42 17.53
N SER A 398 41.58 17.50 16.22
CA SER A 398 42.89 17.90 15.66
C SER A 398 42.76 18.81 14.43
N GLU A 399 43.72 19.73 14.29
CA GLU A 399 43.88 20.59 13.10
C GLU A 399 44.24 19.76 11.85
N GLU A 400 45.01 18.68 12.02
CA GLU A 400 45.38 17.75 10.94
C GLU A 400 44.15 17.00 10.41
N ASP A 401 43.27 16.56 11.32
CA ASP A 401 42.01 15.89 10.95
C ASP A 401 41.09 16.82 10.17
N ALA A 402 41.04 18.10 10.54
CA ALA A 402 40.29 19.11 9.80
C ALA A 402 40.83 19.26 8.36
N GLU A 403 42.15 19.25 8.17
CA GLU A 403 42.76 19.28 6.84
C GLU A 403 42.40 18.05 6.01
N TYR A 404 42.50 16.85 6.57
CA TYR A 404 42.14 15.61 5.86
C TYR A 404 40.67 15.56 5.46
N ILE A 405 39.77 15.99 6.35
CA ILE A 405 38.33 16.00 6.10
C ILE A 405 37.99 17.02 5.01
N VAL A 406 38.55 18.23 5.06
CA VAL A 406 38.32 19.26 4.02
C VAL A 406 38.91 18.82 2.69
N GLY A 407 40.12 18.24 2.68
CA GLY A 407 40.73 17.70 1.47
C GLY A 407 39.92 16.56 0.85
N LYS A 408 39.32 15.70 1.69
CA LYS A 408 38.37 14.68 1.24
C LYS A 408 37.08 15.30 0.69
N ALA A 409 36.53 16.33 1.32
CA ALA A 409 35.32 17.01 0.85
C ALA A 409 35.52 17.67 -0.53
N ILE A 410 36.71 18.21 -0.80
CA ILE A 410 37.08 18.76 -2.11
C ILE A 410 37.20 17.63 -3.15
N ARG A 411 37.83 16.51 -2.79
CA ARG A 411 37.97 15.34 -3.67
C ARG A 411 36.64 14.69 -4.02
N ASP A 412 35.73 14.58 -3.04
CA ASP A 412 34.37 14.07 -3.20
C ASP A 412 33.48 15.06 -4.01
N GLY A 413 33.99 16.25 -4.35
CA GLY A 413 33.24 17.27 -5.10
C GLY A 413 32.12 17.93 -4.30
N VAL A 414 32.13 17.81 -2.97
CA VAL A 414 31.11 18.42 -2.09
C VAL A 414 31.30 19.93 -2.02
N ILE A 415 32.56 20.39 -2.14
CA ILE A 415 32.98 21.79 -2.00
C ILE A 415 33.99 22.14 -3.08
N GLU A 416 33.85 23.32 -3.67
CA GLU A 416 34.81 23.91 -4.58
C GLU A 416 35.73 24.88 -3.83
N GLY A 417 36.88 24.38 -3.38
CA GLY A 417 37.86 25.18 -2.64
C GLY A 417 39.30 24.77 -2.92
N ARG A 418 40.24 25.66 -2.63
CA ARG A 418 41.68 25.36 -2.63
C ARG A 418 42.20 25.45 -1.21
N MET A 419 42.90 24.40 -0.76
CA MET A 419 43.62 24.42 0.51
C MET A 419 45.02 24.97 0.29
N VAL A 420 45.46 25.87 1.17
CA VAL A 420 46.84 26.36 1.23
C VAL A 420 47.46 25.88 2.53
N HIS A 421 48.27 24.82 2.44
CA HIS A 421 48.87 24.16 3.59
C HIS A 421 49.82 25.09 4.37
N GLU A 422 50.61 25.91 3.66
CA GLU A 422 51.61 26.82 4.27
C GLU A 422 51.02 27.90 5.19
N GLN A 423 49.80 28.35 4.91
CA GLN A 423 49.10 29.38 5.70
C GLN A 423 47.96 28.80 6.56
N GLY A 424 47.66 27.52 6.42
CA GLY A 424 46.60 26.84 7.18
C GLY A 424 45.19 27.34 6.89
N TRP A 425 44.94 27.89 5.70
CA TRP A 425 43.64 28.45 5.31
C TRP A 425 43.01 27.68 4.14
N MET A 426 41.69 27.53 4.21
CA MET A 426 40.86 27.07 3.11
C MET A 426 40.29 28.30 2.39
N ALA A 427 40.66 28.46 1.12
CA ALA A 427 40.07 29.44 0.24
C ALA A 427 38.88 28.80 -0.49
N CYS A 428 37.67 29.19 -0.12
CA CYS A 428 36.47 28.87 -0.88
C CYS A 428 36.46 29.73 -2.14
N LYS A 429 36.22 29.13 -3.30
CA LYS A 429 35.80 29.93 -4.45
C LYS A 429 34.36 30.36 -4.17
N GLY A 430 34.21 31.50 -3.52
CA GLY A 430 32.89 32.05 -3.18
C GLY A 430 32.01 32.22 -4.42
N ALA A 431 30.70 32.32 -4.18
CA ALA A 431 29.64 32.53 -5.17
C ALA A 431 29.81 33.75 -6.13
N GLY A 432 30.94 34.48 -6.08
CA GLY A 432 31.29 35.60 -6.96
C GLY A 432 32.47 35.35 -7.90
N GLY A 433 33.09 34.17 -7.88
CA GLY A 433 34.29 33.89 -8.70
C GLY A 433 33.98 33.22 -10.04
N ALA A 434 33.47 33.98 -11.03
CA ALA A 434 33.49 33.80 -12.52
C ALA A 434 33.34 32.39 -13.19
N LYS A 435 33.16 31.33 -12.41
CA LYS A 435 32.89 29.93 -12.72
C LYS A 435 32.09 29.26 -11.58
N GLY A 436 31.67 30.03 -10.57
CA GLY A 436 30.68 29.58 -9.60
C GLY A 436 29.39 29.36 -10.37
N GLN A 437 28.96 28.11 -10.46
CA GLN A 437 27.68 27.64 -11.00
C GLN A 437 26.73 28.77 -11.36
N ASN A 438 26.77 29.24 -12.61
CA ASN A 438 25.68 30.05 -13.11
C ASN A 438 24.43 29.21 -12.89
N ALA A 439 23.58 29.64 -11.96
CA ALA A 439 22.26 29.06 -11.76
C ALA A 439 21.44 29.07 -13.06
N TYR A 440 21.91 29.81 -14.08
CA TYR A 440 21.52 29.80 -15.48
C TYR A 440 22.61 29.14 -16.33
N GLY A 441 22.58 27.81 -16.46
CA GLY A 441 23.54 27.02 -17.24
C GLY A 441 23.00 25.64 -17.61
N ASN A 442 23.85 24.74 -18.10
CA ASN A 442 23.42 23.39 -18.57
C ASN A 442 22.64 22.59 -17.52
N ASN A 443 22.93 22.77 -16.23
CA ASN A 443 22.19 22.12 -15.12
C ASN A 443 20.68 22.45 -15.14
N VAL A 444 20.32 23.65 -15.62
CA VAL A 444 18.92 24.08 -15.74
C VAL A 444 18.21 23.34 -16.87
N ALA A 445 18.89 23.19 -18.01
CA ALA A 445 18.35 22.46 -19.15
C ALA A 445 18.08 20.99 -18.78
N GLU A 446 19.00 20.34 -18.06
CA GLU A 446 18.80 18.97 -17.56
C GLU A 446 17.64 18.87 -16.56
N ALA A 447 17.51 19.85 -15.65
CA ALA A 447 16.40 19.89 -14.70
C ALA A 447 15.05 20.06 -15.40
N PHE A 448 14.97 20.94 -16.41
CA PHE A 448 13.78 21.07 -17.24
C PHE A 448 13.50 19.81 -18.04
N GLN A 449 14.51 19.18 -18.63
CA GLN A 449 14.33 17.93 -19.38
C GLN A 449 13.73 16.82 -18.50
N LYS A 450 14.21 16.66 -17.26
CA LYS A 450 13.65 15.72 -16.28
C LYS A 450 12.18 16.05 -15.96
N ARG A 451 11.87 17.32 -15.75
CA ARG A 451 10.49 17.78 -15.47
C ARG A 451 9.55 17.59 -16.65
N ILE A 452 9.98 17.97 -17.85
CA ILE A 452 9.22 17.83 -19.10
C ILE A 452 8.96 16.34 -19.37
N GLY A 453 9.98 15.49 -19.25
CA GLY A 453 9.82 14.04 -19.37
C GLY A 453 8.78 13.47 -18.40
N TYR A 454 8.81 13.89 -17.14
CA TYR A 454 7.80 13.48 -16.15
C TYR A 454 6.39 13.98 -16.51
N CYS A 455 6.24 15.24 -16.92
CA CYS A 455 4.94 15.80 -17.31
C CYS A 455 4.35 15.11 -18.55
N LEU A 456 5.18 14.81 -19.56
CA LEU A 456 4.76 14.08 -20.76
C LEU A 456 4.38 12.65 -20.43
N GLU A 457 5.11 11.96 -19.56
CA GLU A 457 4.75 10.61 -19.12
C GLU A 457 3.45 10.61 -18.33
N LEU A 458 3.23 11.59 -17.44
CA LEU A 458 1.97 11.76 -16.72
C LEU A 458 0.81 12.02 -17.69
N HIS A 459 1.02 12.84 -18.73
CA HIS A 459 0.04 13.07 -19.78
C HIS A 459 -0.29 11.77 -20.52
N ASN A 460 0.72 11.01 -20.95
CA ASN A 460 0.54 9.72 -21.63
C ASN A 460 -0.21 8.71 -20.77
N GLN A 461 0.13 8.59 -19.49
CA GLN A 461 -0.56 7.71 -18.54
C GLN A 461 -2.01 8.15 -18.31
N SER A 462 -2.26 9.46 -18.22
CA SER A 462 -3.61 10.01 -18.08
C SER A 462 -4.47 9.73 -19.32
N VAL A 463 -3.91 9.90 -20.52
CA VAL A 463 -4.59 9.55 -21.79
C VAL A 463 -4.86 8.05 -21.87
N LYS A 464 -3.91 7.20 -21.48
CA LYS A 464 -4.11 5.74 -21.41
C LYS A 464 -5.21 5.37 -20.41
N ALA A 465 -5.24 6.01 -19.24
CA ALA A 465 -6.26 5.81 -18.22
C ALA A 465 -7.64 6.30 -18.68
N MET A 466 -7.75 7.44 -19.35
CA MET A 466 -9.03 7.90 -19.91
C MET A 466 -9.60 6.96 -20.98
N ARG A 467 -8.74 6.25 -21.71
CA ARG A 467 -9.16 5.27 -22.73
C ARG A 467 -9.65 3.94 -22.13
N TYR A 468 -9.41 3.64 -20.86
CA TYR A 468 -9.86 2.42 -20.18
C TYR A 468 -10.77 2.76 -18.99
N PRO A 469 -12.07 2.42 -18.98
CA PRO A 469 -12.79 1.49 -19.86
C PRO A 469 -13.73 2.23 -20.83
N LEU A 470 -13.22 2.81 -21.92
CA LEU A 470 -14.07 3.49 -22.92
C LEU A 470 -14.93 2.49 -23.75
N ASN A 471 -14.54 1.20 -23.77
CA ASN A 471 -15.20 0.18 -24.58
C ASN A 471 -16.26 -0.64 -23.84
N ALA A 472 -16.50 -0.42 -22.54
CA ALA A 472 -17.60 -1.08 -21.84
C ALA A 472 -18.94 -0.50 -22.33
N HIS A 473 -19.11 0.81 -22.21
CA HIS A 473 -20.31 1.51 -22.68
C HIS A 473 -20.51 1.43 -24.20
N ARG A 474 -19.42 1.41 -24.99
CA ARG A 474 -19.51 1.20 -26.45
C ARG A 474 -19.86 -0.25 -26.81
N LYS A 475 -19.37 -1.25 -26.06
CA LYS A 475 -19.80 -2.65 -26.25
C LYS A 475 -21.24 -2.86 -25.77
N GLU A 476 -21.67 -2.21 -24.70
CA GLU A 476 -23.05 -2.24 -24.22
C GLU A 476 -23.99 -1.57 -25.23
N LEU A 477 -23.64 -0.41 -25.79
CA LEU A 477 -24.38 0.23 -26.88
C LEU A 477 -24.43 -0.64 -28.12
N ALA A 478 -23.29 -1.21 -28.55
CA ALA A 478 -23.27 -2.10 -29.71
C ALA A 478 -24.05 -3.41 -29.48
N ALA A 479 -24.06 -3.92 -28.25
CA ALA A 479 -24.87 -5.09 -27.87
C ALA A 479 -26.37 -4.75 -27.83
N ALA A 480 -26.73 -3.55 -27.35
CA ALA A 480 -28.11 -3.06 -27.36
C ALA A 480 -28.61 -2.76 -28.77
N GLU A 481 -27.77 -2.17 -29.63
CA GLU A 481 -28.06 -1.96 -31.05
C GLU A 481 -28.21 -3.30 -31.78
N GLY A 482 -27.29 -4.24 -31.57
CA GLY A 482 -27.38 -5.58 -32.17
C GLY A 482 -28.53 -6.45 -31.61
N ALA A 483 -29.04 -6.17 -30.41
CA ALA A 483 -30.26 -6.79 -29.90
C ALA A 483 -31.50 -6.18 -30.57
N ARG A 484 -31.52 -4.86 -30.75
CA ARG A 484 -32.61 -4.14 -31.43
C ARG A 484 -32.69 -4.46 -32.93
N GLU A 485 -31.55 -4.71 -33.57
CA GLU A 485 -31.51 -5.20 -34.96
C GLU A 485 -32.05 -6.62 -35.06
N ARG A 486 -31.69 -7.53 -34.16
CA ARG A 486 -32.28 -8.88 -34.09
C ARG A 486 -33.78 -8.88 -33.80
N GLU A 487 -34.26 -7.99 -32.94
CA GLU A 487 -35.70 -7.81 -32.72
C GLU A 487 -36.42 -7.29 -33.97
N LYS A 488 -35.77 -6.40 -34.74
CA LYS A 488 -36.31 -5.92 -36.02
C LYS A 488 -36.29 -6.98 -37.10
N GLU A 489 -35.26 -7.83 -37.14
CA GLU A 489 -35.17 -8.98 -38.06
C GLU A 489 -36.26 -10.00 -37.73
N LEU A 490 -36.44 -10.37 -36.46
CA LEU A 490 -37.53 -11.25 -36.03
C LEU A 490 -38.92 -10.64 -36.30
N ALA A 491 -39.10 -9.34 -36.06
CA ALA A 491 -40.35 -8.66 -36.39
C ALA A 491 -40.63 -8.61 -37.90
N LYS A 492 -39.57 -8.48 -38.72
CA LYS A 492 -39.67 -8.58 -40.18
C LYS A 492 -39.96 -10.01 -40.62
N GLU A 493 -39.33 -11.03 -40.04
CA GLU A 493 -39.61 -12.44 -40.34
C GLU A 493 -41.04 -12.84 -39.93
N ILE A 494 -41.60 -12.25 -38.86
CA ILE A 494 -43.01 -12.42 -38.50
C ILE A 494 -43.94 -11.66 -39.47
N GLN A 495 -43.50 -10.52 -40.00
CA GLN A 495 -44.27 -9.71 -40.95
C GLN A 495 -44.18 -10.24 -42.40
N GLU A 496 -43.07 -10.85 -42.76
CA GLU A 496 -42.81 -11.58 -44.01
C GLU A 496 -43.21 -13.07 -43.89
N GLY A 497 -43.68 -13.48 -42.71
CA GLY A 497 -44.28 -14.79 -42.49
C GLY A 497 -45.60 -14.89 -43.24
N ASP A 498 -45.55 -15.56 -44.39
CA ASP A 498 -46.61 -16.39 -44.95
C ASP A 498 -47.24 -17.22 -43.82
N LEU A 499 -48.29 -16.67 -43.20
CA LEU A 499 -49.42 -17.47 -42.77
C LEU A 499 -50.16 -17.89 -44.04
N ASP A 500 -49.60 -18.88 -44.74
CA ASP A 500 -50.39 -19.72 -45.64
C ASP A 500 -51.38 -20.49 -44.76
N GLU A 501 -52.53 -19.87 -44.54
CA GLU A 501 -53.72 -20.44 -43.90
C GLU A 501 -54.47 -21.39 -44.86
N ASP A 502 -53.79 -21.97 -45.85
CA ASP A 502 -54.37 -22.75 -46.96
C ASP A 502 -53.83 -24.20 -47.10
N ASP A 503 -53.19 -24.77 -46.07
CA ASP A 503 -52.88 -26.23 -46.03
C ASP A 503 -53.59 -26.98 -44.90
N LEU A 504 -54.76 -26.47 -44.46
CA LEU A 504 -55.69 -27.20 -43.59
C LEU A 504 -56.85 -27.80 -44.40
N GLY A 505 -56.53 -28.45 -45.52
CA GLY A 505 -57.49 -29.05 -46.43
C GLY A 505 -56.94 -30.28 -47.16
N GLY A 506 -56.94 -31.44 -46.50
CA GLY A 506 -56.57 -32.72 -47.12
C GLY A 506 -57.00 -33.92 -46.29
N GLU A 507 -58.04 -34.60 -46.78
CA GLU A 507 -58.79 -35.74 -46.23
C GLU A 507 -57.98 -36.95 -45.68
N PHE A 508 -58.58 -37.55 -44.63
CA PHE A 508 -58.40 -38.88 -44.00
C PHE A 508 -57.19 -39.17 -43.09
#